data_AF-A0A7Y5T4Y0-F1
#
_entry.id   AF-A0A7Y5T4Y0-F1
#
_cell.length_a   1.000
_cell.length_b   1.000
_cell.length_c   1.000
_cell.angle_alpha   90.00
_cell.angle_beta   90.00
_cell.angle_gamma   90.00
#
_symmetry.space_group_name_H-M   'P 1'
#
loop_
_entity.id
_entity.type
_entity.pdbx_description
1 polymer ?
#
loop_
_entity_poly.entity_id
_entity_poly.type
_entity_poly.pdbx_seq_one_letter_code
_entity_poly.pdbx_strand_id
1 'polypeptide(L)' 'MTFEPDSSGINELFSEIAGKIEEVDRELRSEWTGKSADEIEPAAETAFASIGITMQGGLREYAESIERDERFQFNLG' A
#
# COMPACT_ATOMS: atom_id res chain seq x y z
N MET A 1 23.09 -20.40 18.64
CA MET A 1 23.32 -19.22 17.79
C MET A 1 22.04 -18.40 17.85
N THR A 2 22.06 -17.29 18.59
CA THR A 2 20.95 -16.33 18.60
C THR A 2 21.16 -15.43 17.40
N PHE A 3 20.27 -15.50 16.41
CA PHE A 3 20.22 -14.52 15.34
C PHE A 3 19.51 -13.29 15.92
N GLU A 4 20.29 -12.29 16.32
CA GLU A 4 19.79 -10.94 16.53
C GLU A 4 19.90 -10.24 15.17
N PRO A 5 18.79 -10.07 14.42
CA PRO A 5 18.86 -9.34 13.16
C PRO A 5 19.30 -7.90 13.45
N ASP A 6 20.31 -7.44 12.71
CA ASP A 6 20.80 -6.07 12.80
C ASP A 6 19.66 -5.12 12.39
N SER A 7 19.13 -4.38 13.37
CA SER A 7 18.00 -3.46 13.24
C SER A 7 18.13 -2.48 12.06
N SER A 8 19.37 -2.22 11.63
CA SER A 8 19.70 -1.31 10.52
C SER A 8 19.26 -1.88 9.17
N GLY A 9 19.46 -3.18 8.91
CA GLY A 9 19.08 -3.81 7.64
C GLY A 9 17.56 -3.98 7.47
N ILE A 10 16.85 -4.11 8.59
CA ILE A 10 15.38 -4.16 8.60
C ILE A 10 14.80 -2.78 8.25
N ASN A 11 15.34 -1.69 8.80
CA ASN A 11 14.90 -0.32 8.50
C ASN A 11 15.09 0.09 7.03
N GLU A 12 16.15 -0.38 6.38
CA GLU A 12 16.39 -0.10 4.95
C GLU A 12 15.36 -0.81 4.07
N LEU A 13 15.02 -2.06 4.37
CA LEU A 13 13.95 -2.82 3.71
C LEU A 13 12.58 -2.17 3.90
N PHE A 14 12.26 -1.72 5.12
CA PHE A 14 11.00 -0.99 5.39
C PHE A 14 10.92 0.33 4.61
N SER A 15 12.03 1.05 4.48
CA SER A 15 12.08 2.31 3.73
C SER A 15 11.88 2.10 2.23
N GLU A 16 12.46 1.04 1.66
CA GLU A 16 12.26 0.69 0.25
C GLU A 16 10.80 0.27 -0.03
N ILE A 17 10.21 -0.51 0.87
CA ILE A 17 8.81 -0.95 0.76
C ILE A 17 7.86 0.25 0.90
N ALA A 18 8.13 1.17 1.84
CA ALA A 18 7.35 2.40 2.01
C ALA A 18 7.36 3.26 0.72
N GLY A 19 8.52 3.41 0.07
CA GLY A 19 8.62 4.10 -1.21
C GLY A 19 7.78 3.46 -2.32
N LYS A 20 7.77 2.11 -2.40
CA LYS A 20 6.94 1.37 -3.36
C LYS A 20 5.46 1.53 -3.09
N ILE A 21 5.03 1.55 -1.82
CA ILE A 21 3.64 1.81 -1.44
C ILE A 21 3.20 3.20 -1.86
N GLU A 22 4.04 4.23 -1.61
CA GLU A 22 3.73 5.60 -2.02
C GLU A 22 3.64 5.74 -3.55
N GLU A 23 4.46 5.01 -4.30
CA GLU A 23 4.42 4.99 -5.76
C GLU A 23 3.11 4.35 -6.27
N VAL A 24 2.76 3.18 -5.74
CA VAL A 24 1.48 2.50 -6.05
C VAL A 24 0.28 3.37 -5.69
N ASP A 25 0.29 4.02 -4.52
CA ASP A 25 -0.80 4.91 -4.11
C ASP A 25 -0.97 6.10 -5.06
N ARG A 26 0.15 6.71 -5.48
CA ARG A 26 0.13 7.82 -6.43
C ARG A 26 -0.42 7.38 -7.78
N GLU A 27 -0.03 6.22 -8.28
CA GLU A 27 -0.51 5.66 -9.55
C GLU A 27 -2.01 5.37 -9.48
N LEU A 28 -2.45 4.67 -8.44
CA LEU A 28 -3.87 4.35 -8.24
C LEU A 28 -4.73 5.61 -8.11
N ARG A 29 -4.28 6.61 -7.35
CA ARG A 29 -5.00 7.90 -7.28
C ARG A 29 -5.02 8.61 -8.62
N SER A 30 -3.93 8.63 -9.36
CA SER A 30 -3.89 9.30 -10.67
C SER A 30 -4.87 8.69 -11.66
N GLU A 31 -5.04 7.36 -11.66
CA GLU A 31 -5.85 6.66 -12.66
C GLU A 31 -7.28 6.34 -12.21
N TRP A 32 -7.52 6.24 -10.90
CA TRP A 32 -8.76 5.70 -10.36
C TRP A 32 -9.54 6.65 -9.44
N THR A 33 -9.00 7.83 -9.12
CA THR A 33 -9.77 8.83 -8.35
C THR A 33 -11.10 9.15 -9.03
N GLY A 34 -12.18 9.17 -8.25
CA GLY A 34 -13.53 9.41 -8.74
C GLY A 34 -14.23 8.19 -9.37
N LYS A 35 -13.58 7.02 -9.44
CA LYS A 35 -14.25 5.73 -9.71
C LYS A 35 -14.82 5.14 -8.41
N SER A 36 -15.73 4.18 -8.54
CA SER A 36 -16.31 3.52 -7.38
C SER A 36 -15.30 2.60 -6.69
N ALA A 37 -15.34 2.55 -5.36
CA ALA A 37 -14.49 1.67 -4.56
C ALA A 37 -14.50 0.20 -5.03
N ASP A 38 -15.64 -0.33 -5.50
CA ASP A 38 -15.76 -1.69 -6.03
C ASP A 38 -14.92 -1.95 -7.30
N GLU A 39 -14.59 -0.90 -8.08
CA GLU A 39 -13.67 -1.00 -9.23
C GLU A 39 -12.21 -0.80 -8.80
N ILE A 40 -11.98 0.03 -7.78
CA ILE A 40 -10.65 0.38 -7.27
C ILE A 40 -10.06 -0.78 -6.45
N GLU A 41 -10.88 -1.45 -5.65
CA GLU A 41 -10.49 -2.54 -4.75
C GLU A 41 -9.66 -3.64 -5.45
N PRO A 42 -10.12 -4.28 -6.55
CA PRO A 42 -9.32 -5.29 -7.24
C PRO A 42 -8.06 -4.74 -7.94
N ALA A 43 -8.10 -3.48 -8.39
CA ALA A 43 -6.94 -2.82 -8.99
C ALA A 43 -5.86 -2.55 -7.94
N ALA A 44 -6.27 -2.04 -6.77
CA ALA A 44 -5.42 -1.83 -5.63
C ALA A 44 -4.80 -3.16 -5.15
N GLU A 45 -5.60 -4.21 -4.99
CA GLU A 45 -5.11 -5.53 -4.59
C GLU A 45 -3.98 -6.02 -5.50
N THR A 46 -4.20 -5.92 -6.82
CA THR A 46 -3.23 -6.32 -7.83
C THR A 46 -1.94 -5.48 -7.76
N ALA A 47 -2.07 -4.17 -7.58
CA ALA A 47 -0.92 -3.27 -7.51
C ALA A 47 -0.06 -3.51 -6.26
N PHE A 48 -0.68 -3.71 -5.10
CA PHE A 48 0.04 -4.06 -3.87
C PHE A 48 0.68 -5.46 -3.97
N ALA A 49 -0.03 -6.44 -4.53
CA ALA A 49 0.52 -7.78 -4.74
C ALA A 49 1.77 -7.76 -5.64
N SER A 50 1.80 -6.88 -6.65
CA SER A 50 2.94 -6.70 -7.56
C SER A 50 4.23 -6.28 -6.84
N ILE A 51 4.10 -5.49 -5.76
CA ILE A 51 5.24 -5.07 -4.92
C ILE A 51 5.47 -6.00 -3.72
N GLY A 52 4.80 -7.16 -3.68
CA GLY A 52 4.96 -8.16 -2.62
C GLY A 52 4.19 -7.86 -1.33
N ILE A 53 3.20 -6.97 -1.39
CA ILE A 53 2.37 -6.60 -0.24
C ILE A 53 0.99 -7.23 -0.40
N THR A 54 0.55 -7.93 0.63
CA THR A 54 -0.82 -8.46 0.70
C THR A 54 -1.55 -7.74 1.82
N MET A 55 -2.52 -6.89 1.48
CA MET A 55 -3.36 -6.24 2.48
C MET A 55 -4.32 -7.25 3.11
N GLN A 56 -4.15 -7.52 4.40
CA GLN A 56 -5.08 -8.34 5.17
C GLN A 56 -6.15 -7.44 5.81
N GLY A 57 -7.08 -6.96 4.99
CA GLY A 57 -8.12 -5.99 5.39
C GLY A 57 -7.69 -4.54 5.18
N GLY A 58 -8.67 -3.62 5.19
CA GLY A 58 -8.43 -2.20 4.92
C GLY A 58 -8.39 -1.83 3.43
N LEU A 59 -8.46 -2.82 2.53
CA LEU A 59 -8.42 -2.60 1.08
C LEU A 59 -9.65 -1.84 0.58
N ARG A 60 -10.83 -2.10 1.16
CA ARG A 60 -12.05 -1.38 0.82
C ARG A 60 -12.00 0.05 1.33
N GLU A 61 -11.56 0.26 2.57
CA GLU A 61 -11.36 1.60 3.14
C GLU A 61 -10.31 2.40 2.35
N TYR A 62 -9.28 1.71 1.84
CA TYR A 62 -8.29 2.29 0.95
C TYR A 62 -8.92 2.70 -0.40
N ALA A 63 -9.70 1.81 -1.01
CA ALA A 63 -10.43 2.09 -2.25
C ALA A 63 -11.41 3.28 -2.10
N GLU A 64 -12.15 3.34 -0.99
CA GLU A 64 -13.01 4.47 -0.64
C GLU A 64 -12.23 5.77 -0.45
N SER A 65 -11.01 5.69 0.10
CA SER A 65 -10.14 6.86 0.22
C SER A 65 -9.66 7.39 -1.15
N ILE A 66 -9.44 6.51 -2.12
CA ILE A 66 -9.10 6.91 -3.50
C ILE A 66 -10.34 7.49 -4.18
N GLU A 67 -11.51 6.86 -4.03
CA GLU A 67 -12.77 7.37 -4.57
C GLU A 67 -13.02 8.82 -4.14
N ARG A 68 -12.70 9.14 -2.88
CA ARG A 68 -12.93 10.46 -2.26
C ARG A 68 -11.75 11.42 -2.35
N ASP A 69 -10.63 11.00 -2.93
CA ASP A 69 -9.34 11.71 -2.90
C ASP A 69 -8.89 12.09 -1.46
N GLU A 70 -9.22 11.25 -0.48
CA GLU A 70 -8.86 11.42 0.92
C GLU A 70 -7.53 10.75 1.24
N ARG A 71 -6.72 11.35 2.12
CA ARG A 71 -5.45 10.76 2.54
C ARG A 71 -5.68 9.45 3.29
N PHE A 72 -4.98 8.40 2.88
CA PHE A 72 -4.91 7.13 3.59
C PHE A 72 -3.55 6.95 4.23
N GLN A 73 -3.52 6.55 5.50
CA GLN A 73 -2.28 6.18 6.17
C GLN A 73 -2.16 4.66 6.25
N PHE A 74 -1.14 4.13 5.57
CA PHE A 74 -0.73 2.74 5.75
C PHE A 74 -0.01 2.61 7.09
N ASN A 75 -0.63 1.91 8.04
CA ASN A 75 0.06 1.48 9.26
C ASN A 75 0.86 0.22 8.94
N LEU A 76 2.12 0.41 8.55
CA LEU A 76 3.11 -0.65 8.43
C LEU A 76 3.66 -0.90 9.84
N GLY A 77 2.98 -1.78 10.58
CA GLY A 77 3.37 -2.17 11.94
C GLY A 77 4.66 -2.97 12.00
#